data_AF-A0A921ZEB8-F1
#
_entry.id   AF-A0A921ZEB8-F1
#
_cell.length_a   1.000
_cell.length_b   1.000
_cell.length_c   1.000
_cell.angle_alpha   90.00
_cell.angle_beta   90.00
_cell.angle_gamma   90.00
#
_symmetry.space_group_name_H-M   'P 1'
#
loop_
_entity.id
_entity.type
_entity.pdbx_description
1 polymer ?
#
loop_
_entity_poly.entity_id
_entity_poly.type
_entity_poly.pdbx_seq_one_letter_code
_entity_poly.pdbx_strand_id
1 'polypeptide(L)'
;MKSFPGSHSGINIAKELNTITERWNIPQSKIHLLVHDSGSNMIKGVRDAGYDSGRCFIHSLQRVIEESLKSQPEVLQMIAAARRIVTHFNHSALAEQKLKSIQQELNLPNHQLVQDVNTRWNPTYYLMERLLEQKRAVSLYITDHETLINLTHAQWELLEQCIKLLKPFEEITKITSSGISCISEVIPHAVTLLKYLGKAETAEKVPNLVTMRSSLQAELEKRFTFDDKNKYLVATFLDPRFKTSFLGLVQAERARQKILLEALKLSCDEFSSTDDESSPLRKKRNLNENDRNMEIHDNFWNCFEEVATDNM
;
A
#
# COMPACT_ATOMS: atom_id res chain seq x y z
N MET A 1 1.38 26.71 -3.89
CA MET A 1 2.27 25.88 -4.74
C MET A 1 2.39 26.57 -6.10
N LYS A 2 3.61 26.78 -6.62
CA LYS A 2 3.79 27.28 -7.99
C LYS A 2 3.47 26.13 -8.95
N SER A 3 2.65 26.37 -9.97
CA SER A 3 2.39 25.37 -11.01
C SER A 3 3.69 25.06 -11.77
N PHE A 4 3.85 23.82 -12.24
CA PHE A 4 4.96 23.39 -13.12
C PHE A 4 4.44 23.32 -14.57
N PRO A 5 4.41 24.45 -15.31
CA PRO A 5 3.86 24.50 -16.65
C PRO A 5 4.80 23.86 -17.69
N GLY A 6 4.24 23.45 -18.81
CA GLY A 6 4.99 22.90 -19.94
C GLY A 6 5.22 21.39 -19.86
N SER A 7 6.16 20.88 -20.66
CA SER A 7 6.44 19.44 -20.74
C SER A 7 7.16 18.94 -19.49
N HIS A 8 6.62 17.90 -18.86
CA HIS A 8 7.25 17.21 -17.72
C HIS A 8 8.28 16.17 -18.19
N SER A 9 9.21 16.59 -19.04
CA SER A 9 10.35 15.75 -19.47
C SER A 9 11.33 15.55 -18.31
N GLY A 10 12.14 14.49 -18.36
CA GLY A 10 13.16 14.24 -17.32
C GLY A 10 14.12 15.42 -17.12
N ILE A 11 14.53 16.09 -18.20
CA ILE A 11 15.42 17.26 -18.14
C ILE A 11 14.74 18.42 -17.39
N ASN A 12 13.46 18.69 -17.70
CA ASN A 12 12.73 19.77 -17.05
C ASN A 12 12.46 19.46 -15.57
N ILE A 13 12.17 18.19 -15.24
CA ILE A 13 12.04 17.73 -13.86
C ILE A 13 13.35 17.91 -13.10
N ALA A 14 14.49 17.53 -13.69
CA ALA A 14 15.80 17.68 -13.07
C ALA A 14 16.10 19.15 -12.75
N LYS A 15 15.83 20.04 -13.70
CA LYS A 15 16.00 21.49 -13.54
C LYS A 15 15.12 22.03 -12.40
N GLU A 16 13.85 21.62 -12.33
CA GLU A 16 12.95 22.08 -11.28
C GLU A 16 13.36 21.53 -9.91
N LEU A 17 13.80 20.27 -9.81
CA LEU A 17 14.32 19.70 -8.56
C LEU A 17 15.49 20.53 -8.01
N ASN A 18 16.46 20.86 -8.86
CA ASN A 18 17.61 21.69 -8.45
C ASN A 18 17.20 23.13 -8.14
N THR A 19 16.26 23.70 -8.90
CA THR A 19 15.71 25.03 -8.59
C THR A 19 15.02 25.07 -7.23
N ILE A 20 14.34 23.98 -6.83
CA ILE A 20 13.73 23.87 -5.51
C ILE A 20 14.83 23.82 -4.45
N THR A 21 15.84 22.95 -4.58
CA THR A 21 16.89 22.81 -3.56
C THR A 21 17.71 24.08 -3.39
N GLU A 22 18.03 24.78 -4.49
CA GLU A 22 18.65 26.11 -4.48
C GLU A 22 17.77 27.14 -3.76
N ARG A 23 16.47 27.20 -4.07
CA ARG A 23 15.53 28.15 -3.44
C ARG A 23 15.46 27.97 -1.92
N TRP A 24 15.52 26.73 -1.45
CA TRP A 24 15.48 26.41 -0.02
C TRP A 24 16.88 26.36 0.63
N ASN A 25 17.95 26.65 -0.13
CA ASN A 25 19.35 26.54 0.32
C ASN A 25 19.67 25.16 0.93
N ILE A 26 19.19 24.08 0.31
CA ILE A 26 19.46 22.70 0.73
C ILE A 26 20.58 22.15 -0.15
N PRO A 27 21.78 21.91 0.41
CA PRO A 27 22.86 21.29 -0.34
C PRO A 27 22.48 19.88 -0.80
N GLN A 28 22.90 19.50 -2.00
CA GLN A 28 22.65 18.16 -2.54
C GLN A 28 23.15 17.04 -1.62
N SER A 29 24.26 17.25 -0.91
CA SER A 29 24.81 16.30 0.07
C SER A 29 23.89 16.01 1.26
N LYS A 30 22.90 16.89 1.54
CA LYS A 30 21.89 16.70 2.58
C LYS A 30 20.65 15.94 2.08
N ILE A 31 20.58 15.62 0.80
CA ILE A 31 19.45 14.90 0.18
C ILE A 31 19.83 13.45 -0.04
N HIS A 32 19.38 12.57 0.86
CA HIS A 32 19.78 11.16 0.86
C HIS A 32 18.91 10.25 -0.03
N LEU A 33 17.66 10.65 -0.26
CA LEU A 33 16.71 9.85 -1.04
C LEU A 33 15.53 10.70 -1.52
N LEU A 34 15.25 10.65 -2.82
CA LEU A 34 14.00 11.14 -3.39
C LEU A 34 13.04 9.98 -3.65
N VAL A 35 11.86 10.02 -3.04
CA VAL A 35 10.81 9.01 -3.23
C VAL A 35 9.87 9.46 -4.35
N HIS A 36 9.62 8.59 -5.33
CA HIS A 36 8.79 8.91 -6.49
C HIS A 36 7.87 7.75 -6.91
N ASP A 37 6.86 8.05 -7.73
CA ASP A 37 5.85 7.11 -8.25
C ASP A 37 6.34 6.18 -9.37
N SER A 38 7.65 6.10 -9.60
CA SER A 38 8.23 5.33 -10.72
C SER A 38 7.82 5.76 -12.14
N GLY A 39 7.26 6.96 -12.35
CA GLY A 39 7.04 7.50 -13.69
C GLY A 39 8.37 7.62 -14.46
N SER A 40 8.38 7.27 -15.75
CA SER A 40 9.61 7.21 -16.56
C SER A 40 10.37 8.55 -16.59
N ASN A 41 9.64 9.66 -16.75
CA ASN A 41 10.22 10.99 -16.72
C ASN A 41 10.71 11.39 -15.31
N MET A 42 10.02 10.99 -14.25
CA MET A 42 10.48 11.22 -12.86
C MET A 42 11.77 10.45 -12.57
N ILE A 43 11.84 9.17 -12.97
CA ILE A 43 13.05 8.36 -12.84
C ILE A 43 14.23 9.02 -13.57
N LYS A 44 13.99 9.47 -14.80
CA LYS A 44 15.01 10.16 -15.58
C LYS A 44 15.42 11.47 -14.91
N GLY A 45 14.46 12.30 -14.50
CA GLY A 45 14.76 13.61 -13.93
C GLY A 45 15.50 13.55 -12.60
N VAL A 46 15.16 12.60 -11.71
CA VAL A 46 15.89 12.40 -10.46
C VAL A 46 17.35 11.99 -10.73
N ARG A 47 17.56 11.10 -11.70
CA ARG A 47 18.89 10.66 -12.12
C ARG A 47 19.69 11.78 -12.76
N ASP A 48 19.08 12.52 -13.70
CA ASP A 48 19.72 13.63 -14.40
C ASP A 48 20.07 14.78 -13.44
N ALA A 49 19.33 14.93 -12.33
CA ALA A 49 19.65 15.86 -11.25
C ALA A 49 20.72 15.35 -10.28
N GLY A 50 21.16 14.09 -10.41
CA GLY A 50 22.24 13.51 -9.59
C GLY A 50 21.81 13.09 -8.17
N TYR A 51 20.52 12.83 -7.94
CA TYR A 51 20.04 12.35 -6.64
C TYR A 51 19.82 10.83 -6.64
N ASP A 52 20.03 10.23 -5.48
CA ASP A 52 19.55 8.89 -5.17
C ASP A 52 18.03 8.85 -5.10
N SER A 53 17.44 7.75 -5.57
CA SER A 53 15.99 7.61 -5.64
C SER A 53 15.46 6.28 -5.11
N GLY A 54 14.22 6.32 -4.62
CA GLY A 54 13.47 5.18 -4.13
C GLY A 54 12.06 5.18 -4.71
N ARG A 55 11.54 3.99 -5.02
CA ARG A 55 10.15 3.86 -5.47
C ARG A 55 9.21 3.96 -4.28
N CYS A 56 8.13 4.71 -4.43
CA CYS A 56 7.07 4.75 -3.42
C CYS A 56 6.49 3.34 -3.20
N PHE A 57 6.39 2.94 -1.94
CA PHE A 57 5.85 1.65 -1.52
C PHE A 57 4.38 1.49 -1.93
N ILE A 58 3.54 2.46 -1.59
CA ILE A 58 2.10 2.46 -1.93
C ILE A 58 1.90 2.39 -3.45
N HIS A 59 2.66 3.17 -4.21
CA HIS A 59 2.55 3.13 -5.67
C HIS A 59 3.02 1.77 -6.24
N SER A 60 4.01 1.13 -5.61
CA SER A 60 4.41 -0.22 -5.98
C SER A 60 3.31 -1.24 -5.68
N LEU A 61 2.66 -1.17 -4.51
CA LEU A 61 1.51 -2.02 -4.15
C LEU A 61 0.31 -1.80 -5.07
N GLN A 62 -0.02 -0.55 -5.39
CA GLN A 62 -1.07 -0.21 -6.37
C GLN A 62 -0.85 -0.99 -7.67
N ARG A 63 0.38 -1.00 -8.18
CA ARG A 63 0.72 -1.73 -9.42
C ARG A 63 0.68 -3.25 -9.26
N VAL A 64 1.04 -3.80 -8.10
CA VAL A 64 0.87 -5.24 -7.82
C VAL A 64 -0.61 -5.60 -8.03
N ILE A 65 -1.50 -4.87 -7.37
CA ILE A 65 -2.93 -5.18 -7.35
C ILE A 65 -3.55 -4.97 -8.74
N GLU A 66 -3.21 -3.88 -9.44
CA GLU A 66 -3.69 -3.62 -10.79
C GLU A 66 -3.32 -4.73 -11.78
N GLU A 67 -2.07 -5.20 -11.74
CA GLU A 67 -1.64 -6.29 -12.62
C GLU A 67 -2.32 -7.61 -12.24
N SER A 68 -2.52 -7.88 -10.95
CA SER A 68 -3.21 -9.09 -10.50
C SER A 68 -4.70 -9.09 -10.79
N LEU A 69 -5.37 -7.93 -10.73
CA LEU A 69 -6.77 -7.81 -11.18
C LEU A 69 -6.92 -8.14 -12.66
N LYS A 70 -5.93 -7.76 -13.49
CA LYS A 70 -5.93 -8.07 -14.93
C LYS A 70 -5.60 -9.53 -15.23
N SER A 71 -4.95 -10.24 -14.30
CA SER A 71 -4.56 -11.63 -14.50
C SER A 71 -5.75 -12.60 -14.57
N GLN A 72 -6.93 -12.19 -14.09
CA GLN A 72 -8.12 -13.03 -14.04
C GLN A 72 -9.35 -12.31 -14.64
N PRO A 73 -9.73 -12.59 -15.91
CA PRO A 73 -10.76 -11.86 -16.63
C PRO A 73 -12.14 -11.83 -15.96
N GLU A 74 -12.51 -12.90 -15.26
CA GLU A 74 -13.80 -13.01 -14.54
C GLU A 74 -13.92 -11.94 -13.46
N VAL A 75 -12.80 -11.58 -12.81
CA VAL A 75 -12.75 -10.51 -11.80
C VAL A 75 -13.03 -9.16 -12.45
N LEU A 76 -12.42 -8.87 -13.60
CA LEU A 76 -12.68 -7.63 -14.34
C LEU A 76 -14.13 -7.52 -14.82
N GLN A 77 -14.71 -8.63 -15.30
CA GLN A 77 -16.11 -8.68 -15.73
C GLN A 77 -17.06 -8.45 -14.55
N MET A 78 -16.78 -9.06 -13.40
CA MET A 78 -17.52 -8.84 -12.17
C MET A 78 -17.43 -7.38 -11.71
N ILE A 79 -16.24 -6.78 -11.68
CA ILE A 79 -16.05 -5.37 -11.31
C ILE A 79 -16.81 -4.45 -12.28
N ALA A 80 -16.77 -4.73 -13.58
CA ALA A 80 -17.52 -3.94 -14.57
C ALA A 80 -19.04 -4.04 -14.35
N ALA A 81 -19.55 -5.20 -13.99
CA ALA A 81 -20.95 -5.38 -13.65
C ALA A 81 -21.33 -4.65 -12.35
N ALA A 82 -20.50 -4.76 -11.32
CA ALA A 82 -20.67 -4.04 -10.06
C ALA A 82 -20.70 -2.52 -10.27
N ARG A 83 -19.80 -1.98 -11.10
CA ARG A 83 -19.79 -0.56 -11.49
C ARG A 83 -21.08 -0.12 -12.16
N ARG A 84 -21.67 -0.93 -13.05
CA ARG A 84 -22.94 -0.59 -13.72
C ARG A 84 -24.08 -0.46 -12.71
N ILE A 85 -24.17 -1.41 -11.77
CA ILE A 85 -25.18 -1.38 -10.70
C ILE A 85 -25.02 -0.11 -9.86
N VAL A 86 -23.81 0.16 -9.36
CA VAL A 86 -23.56 1.34 -8.52
C VAL A 86 -23.83 2.65 -9.26
N THR A 87 -23.44 2.73 -10.54
CA THR A 87 -23.68 3.89 -11.40
C THR A 87 -25.18 4.17 -11.55
N HIS A 88 -26.02 3.15 -11.69
CA HIS A 88 -27.48 3.33 -11.77
C HIS A 88 -28.04 4.06 -10.53
N PHE A 89 -27.64 3.62 -9.33
CA PHE A 89 -28.10 4.25 -8.10
C PHE A 89 -27.53 5.67 -7.91
N ASN A 90 -26.24 5.86 -8.17
CA ASN A 90 -25.58 7.15 -7.96
C ASN A 90 -26.00 8.24 -8.97
N HIS A 91 -26.54 7.86 -10.13
CA HIS A 91 -27.04 8.80 -11.13
C HIS A 91 -28.55 9.00 -11.10
N SER A 92 -29.28 8.28 -10.25
CA SER A 92 -30.74 8.38 -10.15
C SER A 92 -31.18 8.60 -8.71
N ALA A 93 -31.53 9.85 -8.38
CA ALA A 93 -32.05 10.21 -7.05
C ALA A 93 -33.29 9.38 -6.66
N LEU A 94 -34.11 9.01 -7.64
CA LEU A 94 -35.26 8.12 -7.40
C LEU A 94 -34.80 6.70 -7.04
N ALA A 95 -33.81 6.15 -7.73
CA ALA A 95 -33.26 4.83 -7.41
C ALA A 95 -32.58 4.83 -6.04
N GLU A 96 -31.82 5.87 -5.73
CA GLU A 96 -31.19 6.07 -4.44
C GLU A 96 -32.22 6.16 -3.30
N GLN A 97 -33.29 6.94 -3.49
CA GLN A 97 -34.37 7.04 -2.50
C GLN A 97 -35.07 5.69 -2.29
N LYS A 98 -35.35 4.94 -3.36
CA LYS A 98 -35.95 3.60 -3.26
C LYS A 98 -35.00 2.62 -2.55
N LEU A 99 -33.71 2.64 -2.88
CA LEU A 99 -32.71 1.83 -2.20
C LEU A 99 -32.70 2.13 -0.70
N LYS A 100 -32.76 3.41 -0.33
CA LYS A 100 -32.84 3.85 1.06
C LYS A 100 -34.07 3.33 1.80
N SER A 101 -35.24 3.33 1.16
CA SER A 101 -36.46 2.74 1.74
C SER A 101 -36.30 1.23 1.95
N ILE A 102 -35.78 0.51 0.95
CA ILE A 102 -35.54 -0.94 1.04
C ILE A 102 -34.53 -1.25 2.15
N GLN A 103 -33.47 -0.46 2.30
CA GLN A 103 -32.50 -0.61 3.38
C GLN A 103 -33.16 -0.51 4.75
N GLN A 104 -34.05 0.46 4.94
CA GLN A 104 -34.81 0.64 6.19
C GLN A 104 -35.74 -0.54 6.46
N GLU A 105 -36.48 -1.01 5.48
CA GLU A 105 -37.38 -2.17 5.59
C GLU A 105 -36.63 -3.45 5.94
N LEU A 106 -35.43 -3.63 5.38
CA LEU A 106 -34.57 -4.79 5.64
C LEU A 106 -33.70 -4.67 6.90
N ASN A 107 -33.80 -3.56 7.64
CA ASN A 107 -32.95 -3.21 8.78
C ASN A 107 -31.44 -3.27 8.45
N LEU A 108 -31.07 -2.81 7.25
CA LEU A 108 -29.67 -2.70 6.82
C LEU A 108 -29.11 -1.30 7.12
N PRO A 109 -27.78 -1.17 7.24
CA PRO A 109 -27.13 0.14 7.30
C PRO A 109 -27.54 1.03 6.12
N ASN A 110 -27.89 2.27 6.43
CA ASN A 110 -28.35 3.25 5.45
C ASN A 110 -27.16 3.95 4.80
N HIS A 111 -26.50 3.23 3.90
CA HIS A 111 -25.29 3.69 3.23
C HIS A 111 -25.52 3.85 1.73
N GLN A 112 -25.00 4.95 1.18
CA GLN A 112 -24.89 5.13 -0.26
C GLN A 112 -23.84 4.17 -0.85
N LEU A 113 -24.05 3.80 -2.11
CA LEU A 113 -23.10 2.97 -2.85
C LEU A 113 -21.86 3.77 -3.23
N VAL A 114 -20.68 3.16 -3.06
CA VAL A 114 -19.40 3.84 -3.30
C VAL A 114 -19.06 3.80 -4.79
N GLN A 115 -18.98 4.97 -5.42
CA GLN A 115 -18.56 5.07 -6.82
C GLN A 115 -17.07 4.73 -6.97
N ASP A 116 -16.76 3.89 -7.95
CA ASP A 116 -15.38 3.65 -8.35
C ASP A 116 -14.89 4.79 -9.25
N VAL A 117 -13.88 5.52 -8.76
CA VAL A 117 -13.14 6.54 -9.51
C VAL A 117 -11.81 5.95 -9.96
N ASN A 118 -11.69 5.81 -11.28
CA ASN A 118 -10.74 4.98 -12.05
C ASN A 118 -9.23 5.31 -11.91
N THR A 119 -8.81 6.00 -10.84
CA THR A 119 -7.43 6.47 -10.66
C THR A 119 -6.63 5.68 -9.62
N ARG A 120 -7.30 4.92 -8.74
CA ARG A 120 -6.66 4.09 -7.69
C ARG A 120 -7.47 2.82 -7.46
N TRP A 121 -6.86 1.80 -6.84
CA TRP A 121 -7.52 0.51 -6.63
C TRP A 121 -8.45 0.53 -5.39
N ASN A 122 -8.19 1.40 -4.41
CA ASN A 122 -9.01 1.50 -3.19
C ASN A 122 -10.49 1.78 -3.46
N PRO A 123 -10.88 2.73 -4.36
CA PRO A 123 -12.28 2.89 -4.75
C PRO A 123 -12.93 1.61 -5.29
N THR A 124 -12.22 0.81 -6.07
CA THR A 124 -12.71 -0.50 -6.53
C THR A 124 -12.96 -1.46 -5.36
N TYR A 125 -12.05 -1.50 -4.38
CA TYR A 125 -12.25 -2.31 -3.16
C TYR A 125 -13.48 -1.85 -2.36
N TYR A 126 -13.61 -0.55 -2.09
CA TYR A 126 -14.75 -0.01 -1.34
C TYR A 126 -16.07 -0.15 -2.09
N LEU A 127 -16.05 -0.09 -3.43
CA LEU A 127 -17.20 -0.41 -4.26
C LEU A 127 -17.67 -1.85 -4.00
N MET A 128 -16.74 -2.82 -4.07
CA MET A 128 -17.08 -4.23 -3.82
C MET A 128 -17.60 -4.44 -2.40
N GLU A 129 -16.89 -3.91 -1.40
CA GLU A 129 -17.26 -4.04 0.01
C GLU A 129 -18.65 -3.47 0.31
N ARG A 130 -18.92 -2.23 -0.15
CA ARG A 130 -20.23 -1.59 0.02
C ARG A 130 -21.32 -2.33 -0.75
N LEU A 131 -21.03 -2.79 -1.95
CA LEU A 131 -22.02 -3.50 -2.76
C LEU A 131 -22.39 -4.85 -2.13
N LEU A 132 -21.42 -5.55 -1.52
CA LEU A 132 -21.68 -6.79 -0.79
C LEU A 132 -22.52 -6.54 0.47
N GLU A 133 -22.20 -5.50 1.25
CA GLU A 133 -23.01 -5.08 2.42
C GLU A 133 -24.48 -4.86 2.04
N GLN A 134 -24.69 -4.27 0.86
CA GLN A 134 -26.01 -3.89 0.35
C GLN A 134 -26.65 -4.94 -0.57
N LYS A 135 -26.07 -6.14 -0.69
CA LYS A 135 -26.48 -7.20 -1.63
C LYS A 135 -27.98 -7.49 -1.60
N ARG A 136 -28.57 -7.60 -0.40
CA ARG A 136 -30.00 -7.89 -0.23
C ARG A 136 -30.89 -6.77 -0.76
N ALA A 137 -30.60 -5.52 -0.38
CA ALA A 137 -31.39 -4.36 -0.82
C ALA A 137 -31.27 -4.14 -2.33
N VAL A 138 -30.04 -4.21 -2.86
CA VAL A 138 -29.77 -4.09 -4.30
C VAL A 138 -30.49 -5.19 -5.08
N SER A 139 -30.44 -6.43 -4.60
CA SER A 139 -31.08 -7.55 -5.30
C SER A 139 -32.59 -7.42 -5.32
N LEU A 140 -33.22 -7.01 -4.21
CA LEU A 140 -34.66 -6.78 -4.15
C LEU A 140 -35.08 -5.64 -5.10
N TYR A 141 -34.34 -4.53 -5.10
CA TYR A 141 -34.59 -3.43 -6.03
C TYR A 141 -34.54 -3.90 -7.48
N ILE A 142 -33.53 -4.69 -7.85
CA ILE A 142 -33.35 -5.15 -9.23
C ILE A 142 -34.46 -6.10 -9.67
N THR A 143 -35.03 -6.91 -8.77
CA THR A 143 -36.16 -7.78 -9.10
C THR A 143 -37.35 -7.00 -9.69
N ASP A 144 -37.56 -5.76 -9.25
CA ASP A 144 -38.64 -4.89 -9.75
C ASP A 144 -38.23 -4.00 -10.93
N HIS A 145 -36.99 -4.10 -11.44
CA HIS A 145 -36.44 -3.24 -12.49
C HIS A 145 -35.68 -4.06 -13.55
N GLU A 146 -36.43 -4.65 -14.50
CA GLU A 146 -35.94 -5.58 -15.52
C GLU A 146 -34.80 -5.07 -16.41
N THR A 147 -34.61 -3.75 -16.51
CA THR A 147 -33.54 -3.13 -17.31
C THR A 147 -32.16 -3.21 -16.66
N LEU A 148 -32.09 -3.45 -15.35
CA LEU A 148 -30.84 -3.57 -14.60
C LEU A 148 -30.50 -5.05 -14.36
N ILE A 149 -29.32 -5.47 -14.77
CA ILE A 149 -28.87 -6.86 -14.60
C ILE A 149 -28.10 -6.98 -13.29
N ASN A 150 -28.55 -7.87 -12.41
CA ASN A 150 -27.85 -8.18 -11.16
C ASN A 150 -26.58 -9.02 -11.41
N LEU A 151 -25.68 -9.06 -10.43
CA LEU A 151 -24.57 -10.00 -10.44
C LEU A 151 -25.10 -11.43 -10.32
N THR A 152 -24.47 -12.35 -11.06
CA THR A 152 -24.76 -13.79 -10.91
C THR A 152 -24.30 -14.32 -9.55
N HIS A 153 -24.78 -15.49 -9.15
CA HIS A 153 -24.32 -16.13 -7.91
C HIS A 153 -22.79 -16.28 -7.88
N ALA A 154 -22.20 -16.76 -8.98
CA ALA A 154 -20.75 -16.90 -9.10
C ALA A 154 -20.01 -15.54 -9.02
N GLN A 155 -20.58 -14.47 -9.57
CA GLN A 155 -19.99 -13.13 -9.45
C GLN A 155 -20.06 -12.59 -8.03
N TRP A 156 -21.17 -12.82 -7.30
CA TRP A 156 -21.27 -12.46 -5.88
C TRP A 156 -20.24 -13.21 -5.03
N GLU A 157 -20.07 -14.50 -5.27
CA GLU A 157 -19.08 -15.32 -4.58
C GLU A 157 -17.66 -14.86 -4.89
N LEU A 158 -17.37 -14.58 -6.17
CA LEU A 158 -16.07 -14.06 -6.60
C LEU A 158 -15.77 -12.69 -5.97
N LEU A 159 -16.78 -11.80 -5.91
CA LEU A 159 -16.69 -10.49 -5.28
C LEU A 159 -16.34 -10.61 -3.78
N GLU A 160 -17.00 -11.50 -3.06
CA GLU A 160 -16.71 -11.78 -1.66
C GLU A 160 -15.28 -12.30 -1.45
N GLN A 161 -14.83 -13.22 -2.31
CA GLN A 161 -13.45 -13.72 -2.27
C GLN A 161 -12.42 -12.62 -2.58
N CYS A 162 -12.71 -11.72 -3.52
CA CYS A 162 -11.83 -10.58 -3.83
C CYS A 162 -11.66 -9.65 -2.62
N ILE A 163 -12.73 -9.36 -1.90
CA ILE A 163 -12.68 -8.55 -0.67
C ILE A 163 -11.78 -9.25 0.34
N LYS A 164 -12.00 -10.55 0.60
CA LYS A 164 -11.19 -11.32 1.56
C LYS A 164 -9.70 -11.35 1.19
N LEU A 165 -9.38 -11.51 -0.11
CA LEU A 165 -8.01 -11.56 -0.62
C LEU A 165 -7.29 -10.22 -0.51
N LEU A 166 -7.97 -9.12 -0.85
CA LEU A 166 -7.38 -7.79 -0.96
C LEU A 166 -7.39 -7.01 0.35
N LYS A 167 -8.16 -7.45 1.36
CA LYS A 167 -8.27 -6.73 2.63
C LYS A 167 -6.93 -6.43 3.32
N PRO A 168 -5.97 -7.37 3.43
CA PRO A 168 -4.66 -7.05 4.02
C PRO A 168 -3.88 -5.98 3.24
N PHE A 169 -4.03 -5.95 1.91
CA PHE A 169 -3.42 -4.91 1.08
C PHE A 169 -4.03 -3.54 1.33
N GLU A 170 -5.34 -3.51 1.59
CA GLU A 170 -6.11 -2.30 1.88
C GLU A 170 -5.66 -1.69 3.21
N GLU A 171 -5.55 -2.54 4.23
CA GLU A 171 -5.12 -2.16 5.58
C GLU A 171 -3.68 -1.63 5.56
N ILE A 172 -2.75 -2.34 4.92
CA ILE A 172 -1.37 -1.85 4.75
C ILE A 172 -1.35 -0.52 3.99
N THR A 173 -2.15 -0.38 2.94
CA THR A 173 -2.22 0.87 2.17
C THR A 173 -2.70 2.02 3.06
N LYS A 174 -3.73 1.81 3.90
CA LYS A 174 -4.19 2.80 4.89
C LYS A 174 -3.11 3.16 5.90
N ILE A 175 -2.48 2.16 6.51
CA ILE A 175 -1.40 2.35 7.50
C ILE A 175 -0.28 3.17 6.87
N THR A 176 0.24 2.73 5.73
CA THR A 176 1.39 3.34 5.05
C THR A 176 1.09 4.70 4.42
N SER A 177 -0.18 5.01 4.17
CA SER A 177 -0.61 6.34 3.72
C SER A 177 -0.66 7.37 4.86
N SER A 178 -0.43 6.95 6.11
CA SER A 178 -0.36 7.86 7.24
C SER A 178 0.91 8.74 7.19
N GLY A 179 0.85 9.94 7.76
CA GLY A 179 2.01 10.84 7.84
C GLY A 179 3.13 10.39 8.77
N ILE A 180 2.94 9.27 9.49
CA ILE A 180 3.89 8.73 10.47
C ILE A 180 4.56 7.44 10.01
N SER A 181 4.23 6.95 8.81
CA SER A 181 4.78 5.70 8.30
C SER A 181 6.26 5.79 7.96
N CYS A 182 6.96 4.70 8.27
CA CYS A 182 8.41 4.63 8.17
C CYS A 182 8.86 3.67 7.07
N ILE A 183 9.99 4.00 6.46
CA ILE A 183 10.66 3.15 5.47
C ILE A 183 11.06 1.77 6.04
N SER A 184 11.21 1.65 7.36
CA SER A 184 11.44 0.39 8.07
C SER A 184 10.27 -0.59 8.02
N GLU A 185 9.05 -0.13 7.70
CA GLU A 185 7.84 -0.95 7.67
C GLU A 185 7.66 -1.67 6.33
N VAL A 186 8.44 -1.30 5.30
CA VAL A 186 8.33 -1.85 3.95
C VAL A 186 8.59 -3.35 3.90
N ILE A 187 9.68 -3.82 4.53
CA ILE A 187 10.03 -5.25 4.54
C ILE A 187 9.02 -6.05 5.36
N PRO A 188 8.68 -5.66 6.61
CA PRO A 188 7.66 -6.35 7.38
C PRO A 188 6.34 -6.50 6.62
N HIS A 189 5.84 -5.44 5.98
CA HIS A 189 4.61 -5.52 5.19
C HIS A 189 4.72 -6.45 3.99
N ALA A 190 5.80 -6.35 3.20
CA ALA A 190 5.95 -7.17 2.00
C ALA A 190 6.08 -8.66 2.33
N VAL A 191 6.91 -9.02 3.32
CA VAL A 191 7.11 -10.42 3.74
C VAL A 191 5.82 -10.98 4.35
N THR A 192 5.10 -10.18 5.15
CA THR A 192 3.83 -10.61 5.72
C THR A 192 2.78 -10.86 4.65
N LEU A 193 2.68 -10.00 3.63
CA LEU A 193 1.79 -10.21 2.50
C LEU A 193 2.15 -11.49 1.73
N LEU A 194 3.43 -11.75 1.50
CA LEU A 194 3.88 -12.99 0.86
C LEU A 194 3.51 -14.24 1.67
N LYS A 195 3.72 -14.21 3.00
CA LYS A 195 3.29 -15.31 3.88
C LYS A 195 1.77 -15.50 3.85
N TYR A 196 1.01 -14.41 3.93
CA TYR A 196 -0.44 -14.43 3.82
C TYR A 196 -0.92 -15.09 2.51
N LEU A 197 -0.32 -14.74 1.37
CA LEU A 197 -0.68 -15.33 0.08
C LEU A 197 -0.28 -16.81 -0.02
N GLY A 198 0.79 -17.23 0.65
CA GLY A 198 1.29 -18.61 0.66
C GLY A 198 0.52 -19.57 1.58
N LYS A 199 -0.29 -19.06 2.51
CA LYS A 199 -1.05 -19.89 3.47
C LYS A 199 -2.15 -20.73 2.82
N ALA A 200 -2.30 -21.97 3.31
CA ALA A 200 -3.36 -22.88 2.87
C ALA A 200 -4.75 -22.32 3.21
N GLU A 201 -4.89 -21.72 4.39
CA GLU A 201 -6.13 -21.09 4.85
C GLU A 201 -6.55 -19.94 3.94
N THR A 202 -5.59 -19.21 3.37
CA THR A 202 -5.87 -18.17 2.37
C THR A 202 -6.38 -18.80 1.08
N ALA A 203 -5.75 -19.87 0.60
CA ALA A 203 -6.21 -20.58 -0.60
C ALA A 203 -7.63 -21.17 -0.43
N GLU A 204 -7.94 -21.73 0.73
CA GLU A 204 -9.28 -22.25 1.08
C GLU A 204 -10.35 -21.16 1.13
N LYS A 205 -10.00 -19.95 1.56
CA LYS A 205 -10.92 -18.80 1.60
C LYS A 205 -11.22 -18.21 0.22
N VAL A 206 -10.34 -18.43 -0.76
CA VAL A 206 -10.43 -17.83 -2.09
C VAL A 206 -10.24 -18.84 -3.24
N PRO A 207 -11.00 -19.96 -3.26
CA PRO A 207 -10.79 -21.07 -4.21
C PRO A 207 -10.99 -20.65 -5.67
N ASN A 208 -11.77 -19.60 -5.94
CA ASN A 208 -12.04 -19.11 -7.28
C ASN A 208 -11.01 -18.06 -7.74
N LEU A 209 -10.00 -17.72 -6.93
CA LEU A 209 -9.01 -16.66 -7.22
C LEU A 209 -7.57 -17.19 -7.32
N VAL A 210 -7.38 -18.43 -7.73
CA VAL A 210 -6.04 -19.06 -7.81
C VAL A 210 -5.08 -18.24 -8.68
N THR A 211 -5.52 -17.83 -9.88
CA THR A 211 -4.69 -17.06 -10.82
C THR A 211 -4.35 -15.69 -10.25
N MET A 212 -5.34 -14.97 -9.71
CA MET A 212 -5.12 -13.66 -9.11
C MET A 212 -4.20 -13.73 -7.88
N ARG A 213 -4.36 -14.73 -7.01
CA ARG A 213 -3.49 -14.94 -5.83
C ARG A 213 -2.04 -15.21 -6.24
N SER A 214 -1.82 -16.10 -7.20
CA SER A 214 -0.48 -16.39 -7.73
C SER A 214 0.14 -15.16 -8.40
N SER A 215 -0.67 -14.35 -9.10
CA SER A 215 -0.21 -13.10 -9.68
C SER A 215 0.19 -12.07 -8.61
N LEU A 216 -0.59 -11.94 -7.52
CA LEU A 216 -0.24 -11.05 -6.40
C LEU A 216 1.11 -11.43 -5.80
N GLN A 217 1.34 -12.73 -5.60
CA GLN A 217 2.59 -13.23 -5.06
C GLN A 217 3.77 -12.92 -6.00
N ALA A 218 3.64 -13.27 -7.29
CA ALA A 218 4.70 -13.04 -8.27
C ALA A 218 5.03 -11.54 -8.46
N GLU A 219 4.01 -10.68 -8.49
CA GLU A 219 4.23 -9.23 -8.63
C GLU A 219 4.82 -8.60 -7.35
N LEU A 220 4.48 -9.11 -6.16
CA LEU A 220 5.16 -8.71 -4.91
C LEU A 220 6.64 -9.10 -4.95
N GLU A 221 6.96 -10.36 -5.23
CA GLU A 221 8.34 -10.87 -5.29
C GLU A 221 9.18 -10.09 -6.30
N LYS A 222 8.61 -9.80 -7.48
CA LYS A 222 9.25 -9.05 -8.55
C LYS A 222 9.56 -7.59 -8.18
N ARG A 223 8.69 -6.94 -7.39
CA ARG A 223 8.80 -5.50 -7.10
C ARG A 223 9.55 -5.21 -5.81
N PHE A 224 9.49 -6.14 -4.87
CA PHE A 224 10.09 -6.04 -3.55
C PHE A 224 11.30 -6.96 -3.43
N THR A 225 12.22 -6.85 -4.40
CA THR A 225 13.55 -7.47 -4.29
C THR A 225 14.41 -6.62 -3.35
N PHE A 226 14.65 -7.15 -2.14
CA PHE A 226 15.44 -6.48 -1.11
C PHE A 226 16.94 -6.77 -1.32
N ASP A 227 17.52 -6.15 -2.35
CA ASP A 227 18.92 -6.32 -2.72
C ASP A 227 19.89 -5.42 -1.91
N ASP A 228 21.19 -5.56 -2.19
CA ASP A 228 22.26 -4.86 -1.49
C ASP A 228 22.29 -3.36 -1.77
N LYS A 229 21.49 -2.82 -2.70
CA LYS A 229 21.34 -1.37 -2.90
C LYS A 229 20.17 -0.82 -2.10
N ASN A 230 19.38 -1.69 -1.49
CA ASN A 230 18.12 -1.32 -0.90
C ASN A 230 18.28 -0.74 0.52
N LYS A 231 17.88 0.52 0.69
CA LYS A 231 17.86 1.25 1.98
C LYS A 231 16.86 0.65 2.97
N TYR A 232 15.92 -0.19 2.51
CA TYR A 232 14.94 -0.86 3.36
C TYR A 232 15.58 -1.83 4.37
N LEU A 233 16.66 -2.52 4.00
CA LEU A 233 17.35 -3.48 4.89
C LEU A 233 17.91 -2.78 6.14
N VAL A 234 18.66 -1.71 5.94
CA VAL A 234 19.26 -0.93 7.03
C VAL A 234 18.17 -0.27 7.88
N ALA A 235 17.15 0.31 7.24
CA ALA A 235 16.04 0.93 7.96
C ALA A 235 15.28 -0.07 8.85
N THR A 236 14.96 -1.25 8.31
CA THR A 236 14.25 -2.31 9.06
C THR A 236 15.11 -2.82 10.22
N PHE A 237 16.40 -3.03 9.98
CA PHE A 237 17.33 -3.51 11.01
C PHE A 237 17.50 -2.51 12.16
N LEU A 238 17.53 -1.22 11.87
CA LEU A 238 17.66 -0.15 12.88
C LEU A 238 16.36 0.12 13.64
N ASP A 239 15.22 -0.34 13.15
CA ASP A 239 13.93 -0.19 13.83
C ASP A 239 13.81 -1.26 14.94
N PRO A 240 13.78 -0.87 16.23
CA PRO A 240 13.72 -1.82 17.33
C PRO A 240 12.47 -2.73 17.30
N ARG A 241 11.39 -2.30 16.61
CA ARG A 241 10.17 -3.10 16.46
C ARG A 241 10.38 -4.32 15.58
N PHE A 242 11.33 -4.27 14.64
CA PHE A 242 11.52 -5.29 13.61
C PHE A 242 12.89 -5.94 13.69
N LYS A 243 13.96 -5.15 13.77
CA LYS A 243 15.35 -5.58 13.88
C LYS A 243 15.67 -6.76 12.94
N THR A 244 15.78 -7.98 13.47
CA THR A 244 16.05 -9.21 12.70
C THR A 244 14.80 -10.04 12.42
N SER A 245 13.68 -9.79 13.11
CA SER A 245 12.45 -10.60 13.08
C SER A 245 11.78 -10.70 11.70
N PHE A 246 12.06 -9.78 10.78
CA PHE A 246 11.52 -9.80 9.42
C PHE A 246 12.60 -9.95 8.34
N LEU A 247 13.85 -10.22 8.75
CA LEU A 247 15.01 -10.36 7.87
C LEU A 247 15.53 -11.79 7.98
N GLY A 248 15.66 -12.47 6.84
CA GLY A 248 16.42 -13.73 6.82
C GLY A 248 17.88 -13.50 7.22
N LEU A 249 18.56 -14.55 7.71
CA LEU A 249 19.94 -14.48 8.22
C LEU A 249 20.90 -13.70 7.31
N VAL A 250 20.86 -13.98 6.00
CA VAL A 250 21.71 -13.30 5.00
C VAL A 250 21.38 -11.80 4.91
N GLN A 251 20.10 -11.43 4.96
CA GLN A 251 19.66 -10.04 4.89
C GLN A 251 20.04 -9.26 6.15
N ALA A 252 19.88 -9.88 7.33
CA ALA A 252 20.27 -9.31 8.61
C ALA A 252 21.78 -9.05 8.69
N GLU A 253 22.59 -10.04 8.29
CA GLU A 253 24.05 -9.90 8.30
C GLU A 253 24.52 -8.82 7.31
N ARG A 254 23.92 -8.73 6.13
CA ARG A 254 24.19 -7.65 5.17
C ARG A 254 23.84 -6.27 5.73
N ALA A 255 22.70 -6.13 6.41
CA ALA A 255 22.32 -4.87 7.06
C ALA A 255 23.34 -4.47 8.13
N ARG A 256 23.76 -5.43 8.97
CA ARG A 256 24.79 -5.24 9.99
C ARG A 256 26.12 -4.77 9.39
N GLN A 257 26.58 -5.43 8.33
CA GLN A 257 27.84 -5.07 7.65
C GLN A 257 27.80 -3.64 7.09
N LYS A 258 26.70 -3.24 6.45
CA LYS A 258 26.53 -1.88 5.95
C LYS A 258 26.59 -0.83 7.05
N ILE A 259 25.92 -1.08 8.17
CA ILE A 259 25.92 -0.16 9.32
C ILE A 259 27.33 -0.02 9.89
N LEU A 260 28.06 -1.14 10.04
CA LEU A 260 29.43 -1.11 10.54
C LEU A 260 30.37 -0.34 9.60
N LEU A 261 30.27 -0.58 8.29
CA LEU A 261 31.07 0.14 7.30
C LEU A 261 30.80 1.64 7.34
N GLU A 262 29.54 2.06 7.51
CA GLU A 262 29.20 3.47 7.59
C GLU A 262 29.68 4.12 8.90
N ALA A 263 29.55 3.40 10.02
CA ALA A 263 30.09 3.85 11.31
C ALA A 263 31.61 4.03 11.27
N LEU A 264 32.32 3.12 10.59
CA LEU A 264 33.78 3.22 10.41
C LEU A 264 34.16 4.46 9.57
N LYS A 265 33.44 4.75 8.49
CA LYS A 265 33.68 5.97 7.68
C LYS A 265 33.51 7.23 8.52
N LEU A 266 32.42 7.32 9.27
CA LEU A 266 32.16 8.46 10.16
C LEU A 266 33.28 8.63 11.18
N SER A 267 33.77 7.53 11.77
CA SER A 267 34.89 7.59 12.70
C SER A 267 36.19 8.07 12.04
N CYS A 268 36.48 7.64 10.80
CA CYS A 268 37.66 8.09 10.05
C CYS A 268 37.58 9.58 9.66
N ASP A 269 36.38 10.07 9.35
CA ASP A 269 36.15 11.47 8.99
C ASP A 269 36.27 12.40 10.22
N GLU A 270 35.83 11.94 11.41
CA GLU A 270 36.01 12.64 12.69
C GLU A 270 37.50 12.79 13.08
N PHE A 271 38.36 11.83 12.75
CA PHE A 271 39.83 11.97 12.93
C PHE A 271 40.48 13.01 12.00
N SER A 272 39.77 13.49 10.98
CA SER A 272 40.26 14.53 10.05
C SER A 272 39.73 15.94 10.35
N SER A 273 38.83 16.08 11.33
CA SER A 273 38.17 17.35 11.65
C SER A 273 38.04 17.54 13.17
N THR A 274 39.15 17.81 13.86
CA THR A 274 39.10 18.38 15.21
C THR A 274 38.89 19.89 15.13
N ASP A 275 37.78 20.34 15.71
CA ASP A 275 37.61 21.54 16.57
C ASP A 275 36.21 22.14 16.35
N ASP A 276 35.24 21.74 17.18
CA ASP A 276 34.71 22.63 18.23
C ASP A 276 33.58 21.94 19.01
N GLU A 277 33.71 21.94 20.34
CA GLU A 277 32.73 21.43 21.28
C GLU A 277 31.47 22.31 21.33
N SER A 278 30.30 21.67 21.32
CA SER A 278 29.42 21.56 22.50
C SER A 278 27.97 21.36 22.07
N SER A 279 27.30 20.39 22.71
CA SER A 279 25.84 20.39 22.77
C SER A 279 25.33 19.64 24.00
N PRO A 280 24.20 20.06 24.59
CA PRO A 280 23.79 19.67 25.93
C PRO A 280 22.88 18.43 25.94
N LEU A 281 22.95 17.71 27.06
CA LEU A 281 22.12 16.56 27.43
C LEU A 281 20.61 16.85 27.30
N ARG A 282 19.87 15.98 26.59
CA ARG A 282 18.40 16.02 26.50
C ARG A 282 17.75 14.90 27.32
N LYS A 283 16.86 15.32 28.24
CA LYS A 283 16.06 14.49 29.15
C LYS A 283 15.17 13.47 28.44
N LYS A 284 15.07 12.27 29.03
CA LYS A 284 14.05 11.24 28.75
C LYS A 284 12.64 11.83 28.89
N ARG A 285 11.79 11.56 27.90
CA ARG A 285 10.35 11.83 27.94
C ARG A 285 9.63 10.48 27.98
N ASN A 286 8.95 10.20 29.09
CA ASN A 286 8.04 9.06 29.21
C ASN A 286 6.76 9.37 28.42
N LEU A 287 6.29 8.41 27.64
CA LEU A 287 4.95 8.39 27.07
C LEU A 287 4.25 7.15 27.64
N ASN A 288 3.28 7.40 28.51
CA ASN A 288 2.16 6.48 28.72
C ASN A 288 1.19 6.69 27.56
N GLU A 289 0.61 5.62 27.04
CA GLU A 289 -0.75 5.70 26.52
C GLU A 289 -1.43 4.33 26.60
N ASN A 290 -2.57 4.35 27.29
CA ASN A 290 -3.55 3.28 27.37
C ASN A 290 -4.39 3.25 26.09
N ASP A 291 -4.61 2.03 25.61
CA ASP A 291 -5.84 1.46 25.05
C ASP A 291 -6.66 2.24 24.02
N ARG A 292 -6.79 1.63 22.82
CA ARG A 292 -8.08 1.47 22.13
C ARG A 292 -8.13 0.12 21.42
N ASN A 293 -9.05 -0.72 21.89
CA ASN A 293 -9.55 -1.90 21.19
C ASN A 293 -10.01 -1.54 19.77
N MET A 294 -9.40 -2.19 18.79
CA MET A 294 -9.92 -2.32 17.43
C MET A 294 -9.93 -3.82 17.19
N GLU A 295 -11.09 -4.41 16.91
CA GLU A 295 -11.22 -5.85 16.65
C GLU A 295 -10.22 -6.24 15.55
N ILE A 296 -9.17 -6.94 15.97
CA ILE A 296 -8.02 -7.35 15.18
C ILE A 296 -8.52 -8.44 14.25
N HIS A 297 -8.36 -8.25 12.94
CA HIS A 297 -8.54 -9.35 12.00
C HIS A 297 -7.35 -10.29 12.09
N ASP A 298 -7.59 -11.45 12.68
CA ASP A 298 -6.61 -12.49 12.99
C ASP A 298 -5.66 -12.81 11.82
N ASN A 299 -6.13 -12.96 10.58
CA ASN A 299 -5.30 -13.58 9.55
C ASN A 299 -4.03 -12.82 9.14
N PHE A 300 -4.06 -11.49 8.98
CA PHE A 300 -2.86 -10.73 8.59
C PHE A 300 -1.92 -10.54 9.79
N TRP A 301 -2.46 -10.12 10.94
CA TRP A 301 -1.66 -9.89 12.14
C TRP A 301 -1.08 -11.20 12.70
N ASN A 302 -1.80 -12.33 12.58
CA ASN A 302 -1.22 -13.64 12.85
C ASN A 302 -0.06 -13.95 11.90
N CYS A 303 -0.17 -13.66 10.59
CA CYS A 303 0.98 -13.80 9.69
C CYS A 303 2.13 -12.89 10.12
N PHE A 304 1.85 -11.66 10.54
CA PHE A 304 2.84 -10.68 10.95
C PHE A 304 3.61 -11.17 12.18
N GLU A 305 2.87 -11.62 13.21
CA GLU A 305 3.41 -12.20 14.43
C GLU A 305 4.18 -13.48 14.15
N GLU A 306 3.64 -14.40 13.34
CA GLU A 306 4.34 -15.63 12.99
C GLU A 306 5.64 -15.35 12.21
N VAL A 307 5.66 -14.39 11.27
CA VAL A 307 6.92 -14.00 10.61
C VAL A 307 7.92 -13.49 11.66
N ALA A 308 7.44 -12.68 12.61
CA ALA A 308 8.29 -12.11 13.63
C ALA A 308 8.92 -13.16 14.55
N THR A 309 8.19 -14.25 14.84
CA THR A 309 8.67 -15.37 15.66
C THR A 309 9.53 -16.37 14.91
N ASP A 310 9.23 -16.63 13.62
CA ASP A 310 9.96 -17.65 12.82
C ASP A 310 11.44 -17.27 12.58
N ASN A 311 11.78 -15.98 12.67
CA ASN A 311 13.15 -15.47 12.47
C ASN A 311 13.87 -15.07 13.77
N MET A 312 13.29 -15.35 14.94
CA MET A 312 13.96 -15.20 16.25
C MET A 312 14.83 -16.42 16.57
#